data_AF-A0A164IVF2-F1
#
_entry.id   AF-A0A164IVF2-F1
#
_cell.length_a   1.000
_cell.length_b   1.000
_cell.length_c   1.000
_cell.angle_alpha   90.00
_cell.angle_beta   90.00
_cell.angle_gamma   90.00
#
_symmetry.space_group_name_H-M   'P 1'
#
loop_
_entity.id
_entity.type
_entity.pdbx_description
1 polymer ?
#
loop_
_entity_poly.entity_id
_entity_poly.type
_entity_poly.pdbx_seq_one_letter_code
_entity_poly.pdbx_strand_id
1 'polypeptide(L)'
;MMDGTAAAETPEGHPVSYRWEAVRLVPEGERTVLERGEGVFGAADPTCGRVCSNYVEVGTAVFDDVCEGLIAEHHADVLDARIEERADPEPKARQVRMVVFDPEGAERMTATARLSFREVTGKDLADYRKQLALWEKRENERRARRLRAVVAAGRPLPEGDEMPRLVPADPRLRGLISTLRVEADTVREEIYDLDHCREQLALAENTVAAARRAEQTARANGDLAEAVHARAYIDRWTPRIGRWASLLELTTEAYMDAAAVDDLADRLSLQPPIDN
;
A
#
# COMPACT_ATOMS: atom_id res chain seq x y z
N MET A 1 39.16 -6.56 33.04
CA MET A 1 40.06 -5.47 32.62
C MET A 1 39.68 -5.19 31.18
N MET A 2 38.93 -4.11 30.93
CA MET A 2 38.44 -3.74 29.61
C MET A 2 39.51 -2.86 28.97
N ASP A 3 40.18 -3.37 27.93
CA ASP A 3 40.99 -2.53 27.06
C ASP A 3 40.08 -1.95 25.99
N GLY A 4 39.78 -0.66 26.14
CA GLY A 4 39.25 0.17 25.07
C GLY A 4 40.35 0.46 24.07
N THR A 5 40.04 0.37 22.78
CA THR A 5 40.98 0.79 21.73
C THR A 5 40.23 1.59 20.68
N ALA A 6 40.51 2.90 20.74
CA ALA A 6 40.51 3.92 19.70
C ALA A 6 39.30 4.01 18.75
N ALA A 7 38.44 4.99 19.02
CA ALA A 7 37.73 5.70 17.96
C ALA A 7 38.77 6.33 17.01
N ALA A 8 38.75 5.92 15.75
CA ALA A 8 39.50 6.62 14.70
C ALA A 8 38.76 7.91 14.37
N GLU A 9 39.20 9.03 14.94
CA GLU A 9 38.83 10.36 14.45
C GLU A 9 39.57 10.61 13.12
N THR A 10 38.83 10.62 12.02
CA THR A 10 39.34 10.96 10.70
C THR A 10 39.58 12.47 10.57
N PRO A 11 40.75 12.89 10.05
CA PRO A 11 41.03 14.30 9.78
C PRO A 11 40.26 14.77 8.54
N GLU A 12 39.65 15.96 8.64
CA GLU A 12 39.10 16.81 7.56
C GLU A 12 38.48 16.12 6.32
N GLY A 13 37.14 16.00 6.35
CA GLY A 13 36.28 16.48 5.27
C GLY A 13 36.00 15.59 4.05
N HIS A 14 36.53 14.36 3.98
CA HIS A 14 36.13 13.44 2.92
C HIS A 14 34.97 12.53 3.37
N PRO A 15 33.86 12.47 2.60
CA PRO A 15 32.80 11.52 2.86
C PRO A 15 33.36 10.09 2.84
N VAL A 16 33.26 9.38 3.96
CA VAL A 16 33.70 7.99 4.06
C VAL A 16 32.63 7.11 3.43
N SER A 17 32.99 6.41 2.36
CA SER A 17 32.10 5.45 1.71
C SER A 17 32.13 4.09 2.41
N TYR A 18 31.12 3.28 2.13
CA TYR A 18 31.02 1.89 2.56
C TYR A 18 30.35 1.07 1.48
N ARG A 19 30.56 -0.25 1.55
CA ARG A 19 29.87 -1.24 0.73
C ARG A 19 29.30 -2.31 1.64
N TRP A 20 28.17 -2.89 1.27
CA TRP A 20 27.60 -4.01 2.01
C TRP A 20 27.11 -5.11 1.07
N GLU A 21 27.12 -6.34 1.57
CA GLU A 21 26.62 -7.52 0.85
C GLU A 21 25.79 -8.37 1.81
N ALA A 22 24.57 -8.71 1.40
CA ALA A 22 23.71 -9.68 2.06
C ALA A 22 23.75 -11.00 1.29
N VAL A 23 24.09 -12.08 1.97
CA VAL A 23 24.26 -13.41 1.37
C VAL A 23 23.38 -14.44 2.05
N ARG A 24 22.87 -15.39 1.26
CA ARG A 24 22.24 -16.61 1.77
C ARG A 24 23.32 -17.51 2.36
N LEU A 25 23.08 -18.00 3.57
CA LEU A 25 23.88 -19.09 4.14
C LEU A 25 23.22 -20.44 3.83
N VAL A 26 23.90 -21.29 3.07
CA VAL A 26 23.50 -22.68 2.81
C VAL A 26 24.38 -23.62 3.64
N PRO A 27 23.85 -24.71 4.23
CA PRO A 27 24.65 -25.66 5.01
C PRO A 27 25.85 -26.25 4.26
N GLU A 28 25.79 -26.30 2.93
CA GLU A 28 26.85 -26.83 2.05
C GLU A 28 27.97 -25.82 1.77
N GLY A 29 27.92 -24.62 2.36
CA GLY A 29 28.97 -23.61 2.25
C GLY A 29 28.89 -22.72 1.01
N GLU A 30 27.96 -22.99 0.08
CA GLU A 30 27.68 -22.09 -1.03
C GLU A 30 27.14 -20.74 -0.52
N ARG A 31 27.75 -19.66 -1.01
CA ARG A 31 27.34 -18.29 -0.74
C ARG A 31 26.72 -17.70 -1.99
N THR A 32 25.42 -17.45 -1.95
CA THR A 32 24.71 -16.73 -3.00
C THR A 32 24.44 -15.32 -2.50
N VAL A 33 24.87 -14.31 -3.26
CA VAL A 33 24.55 -12.91 -2.97
C VAL A 33 23.06 -12.71 -3.23
N LEU A 34 22.34 -12.23 -2.21
CA LEU A 34 20.93 -11.86 -2.29
C LEU A 34 20.81 -10.41 -2.74
N GLU A 35 21.60 -9.54 -2.11
CA GLU A 35 21.58 -8.10 -2.35
C GLU A 35 22.94 -7.47 -2.02
N ARG A 36 23.22 -6.33 -2.63
CA ARG A 36 24.43 -5.54 -2.39
C ARG A 36 24.12 -4.07 -2.58
N GLY A 37 24.85 -3.23 -1.87
CA GLY A 37 24.75 -1.79 -2.01
C GLY A 37 26.00 -1.07 -1.55
N GLU A 38 25.99 0.23 -1.82
CA GLU A 38 27.06 1.15 -1.46
C GLU A 38 26.45 2.47 -0.99
N GLY A 39 27.17 3.16 -0.13
CA GLY A 39 26.71 4.41 0.44
C GLY A 39 27.85 5.22 1.03
N VAL A 40 27.47 6.35 1.63
CA VAL A 40 28.40 7.35 2.17
C VAL A 40 27.88 7.82 3.52
N PHE A 41 28.74 7.87 4.53
CA PHE A 41 28.34 8.39 5.85
C PHE A 41 27.95 9.86 5.78
N GLY A 42 26.92 10.22 6.53
CA GLY A 42 26.35 11.58 6.53
C GLY A 42 25.39 11.88 5.37
N ALA A 43 25.21 10.95 4.43
CA ALA A 43 24.13 10.98 3.44
C ALA A 43 23.06 9.92 3.79
N ALA A 44 21.85 10.09 3.25
CA ALA A 44 20.81 9.08 3.35
C ALA A 44 21.24 7.82 2.58
N ASP A 45 21.22 6.67 3.24
CA ASP A 45 21.50 5.38 2.60
C ASP A 45 20.42 5.06 1.54
N PRO A 46 20.80 4.61 0.33
CA PRO A 46 19.83 4.36 -0.75
C PRO A 46 18.81 3.25 -0.45
N THR A 47 19.11 2.32 0.45
CA THR A 47 18.28 1.16 0.75
C THR A 47 17.31 1.46 1.87
N CYS A 48 17.80 1.99 3.00
CA CYS A 48 16.98 2.25 4.19
C CYS A 48 16.56 3.71 4.36
N GLY A 49 17.10 4.64 3.57
CA GLY A 49 16.81 6.07 3.66
C GLY A 49 17.35 6.76 4.92
N ARG A 50 18.03 6.03 5.81
CA ARG A 50 18.56 6.57 7.07
C ARG A 50 19.92 7.23 6.84
N VAL A 51 20.18 8.31 7.56
CA VAL A 51 21.52 8.93 7.61
C VAL A 51 22.32 8.23 8.69
N CYS A 52 23.35 7.49 8.28
CA CYS A 52 24.22 6.74 9.19
C CYS A 52 25.59 7.39 9.33
N SER A 53 26.18 7.26 10.52
CA SER A 53 27.46 7.87 10.89
C SER A 53 28.60 6.86 11.04
N ASN A 54 28.29 5.56 11.11
CA ASN A 54 29.28 4.50 11.27
C ASN A 54 28.80 3.15 10.67
N TYR A 55 29.74 2.21 10.54
CA TYR A 55 29.49 0.90 9.93
C TYR A 55 28.48 0.04 10.68
N VAL A 56 28.35 0.22 12.00
CA VAL A 56 27.38 -0.53 12.81
C VAL A 56 25.98 -0.02 12.54
N GLU A 57 25.77 1.30 12.50
CA GLU A 57 24.47 1.92 12.19
C GLU A 57 23.94 1.49 10.82
N VAL A 58 24.77 1.58 9.77
CA VAL A 58 24.44 1.05 8.43
C VAL A 58 24.16 -0.44 8.53
N GLY A 59 25.07 -1.18 9.17
CA GLY A 59 25.00 -2.62 9.33
C GLY A 59 23.72 -3.10 10.02
N THR A 60 23.17 -2.33 10.95
CA THR A 60 21.89 -2.66 11.58
C THR A 60 20.71 -2.23 10.73
N ALA A 61 20.71 -1.00 10.21
CA ALA A 61 19.56 -0.45 9.48
C ALA A 61 19.30 -1.21 8.17
N VAL A 62 20.33 -1.40 7.36
CA VAL A 62 20.21 -2.14 6.09
C VAL A 62 19.89 -3.61 6.35
N PHE A 63 20.44 -4.21 7.41
CA PHE A 63 20.20 -5.63 7.67
C PHE A 63 18.76 -5.91 8.07
N ASP A 64 18.17 -5.04 8.90
CA ASP A 64 16.77 -5.14 9.28
C ASP A 64 15.87 -5.01 8.04
N ASP A 65 16.10 -4.00 7.20
CA ASP A 65 15.31 -3.76 5.98
C ASP A 65 15.42 -4.92 4.97
N VAL A 66 16.63 -5.45 4.74
CA VAL A 66 16.84 -6.60 3.84
C VAL A 66 16.13 -7.85 4.39
N CYS A 67 16.22 -8.10 5.70
CA CYS A 67 15.54 -9.26 6.31
C CYS A 67 14.02 -9.12 6.25
N GLU A 68 13.48 -7.94 6.53
CA GLU A 68 12.05 -7.66 6.44
C GLU A 68 11.56 -7.77 4.99
N GLY A 69 12.31 -7.23 4.03
CA GLY A 69 12.01 -7.33 2.60
C GLY A 69 11.92 -8.79 2.13
N LEU A 70 12.88 -9.64 2.51
CA LEU A 70 12.85 -11.07 2.17
C LEU A 70 11.66 -11.82 2.78
N ILE A 71 11.26 -11.46 4.01
CA ILE A 71 10.09 -12.05 4.67
C ILE A 71 8.79 -11.60 4.00
N ALA A 72 8.67 -10.30 3.71
CA ALA A 72 7.52 -9.70 3.08
C ALA A 72 7.32 -10.20 1.64
N GLU A 73 8.40 -10.27 0.86
CA GLU A 73 8.38 -10.80 -0.51
C GLU A 73 7.93 -12.26 -0.52
N HIS A 74 8.51 -13.11 0.32
CA HIS A 74 8.08 -14.51 0.39
C HIS A 74 6.61 -14.65 0.81
N HIS A 75 6.12 -13.81 1.73
CA HIS A 75 4.71 -13.81 2.12
C HIS A 75 3.80 -13.43 0.95
N ALA A 76 4.18 -12.42 0.16
CA ALA A 76 3.45 -12.03 -1.05
C ALA A 76 3.47 -13.16 -2.10
N ASP A 77 4.64 -13.77 -2.35
CA ASP A 77 4.78 -14.87 -3.32
C ASP A 77 3.91 -16.08 -2.95
N VAL A 78 3.79 -16.40 -1.65
CA VAL A 78 2.90 -17.47 -1.15
C VAL A 78 1.43 -17.11 -1.34
N LEU A 79 1.05 -15.86 -1.08
CA LEU A 79 -0.32 -15.39 -1.31
C LEU A 79 -0.71 -15.53 -2.79
N ASP A 80 0.16 -15.07 -3.70
CA ASP A 80 -0.03 -15.18 -5.14
C ASP A 80 -0.13 -16.63 -5.60
N ALA A 81 0.83 -17.47 -5.18
CA ALA A 81 0.84 -18.89 -5.53
C ALA A 81 -0.46 -19.59 -5.11
N ARG A 82 -0.94 -19.34 -3.89
CA ARG A 82 -2.17 -19.97 -3.39
C ARG A 82 -3.43 -19.43 -4.07
N ILE A 83 -3.47 -18.16 -4.47
CA ILE A 83 -4.58 -17.62 -5.27
C ILE A 83 -4.63 -18.28 -6.64
N GLU A 84 -3.48 -18.52 -7.25
CA GLU A 84 -3.33 -19.19 -8.54
C GLU A 84 -3.32 -20.73 -8.46
N GLU A 85 -3.66 -21.29 -7.30
CA GLU A 85 -3.68 -22.75 -7.04
C GLU A 85 -2.35 -23.47 -7.33
N ARG A 86 -1.24 -22.75 -7.18
CA ARG A 86 0.13 -23.27 -7.27
C ARG A 86 0.66 -23.70 -5.91
N ALA A 87 1.69 -24.54 -5.92
CA ALA A 87 2.42 -24.91 -4.71
C ALA A 87 3.14 -23.70 -4.10
N ASP A 88 3.23 -23.67 -2.77
CA ASP A 88 3.95 -22.62 -2.04
C ASP A 88 5.41 -22.57 -2.50
N PRO A 89 5.92 -21.38 -2.90
CA PRO A 89 7.31 -21.22 -3.30
C PRO A 89 8.25 -21.46 -2.10
N GLU A 90 9.48 -21.89 -2.37
CA GLU A 90 10.49 -21.94 -1.31
C GLU A 90 11.06 -20.54 -1.01
N PRO A 91 11.34 -20.20 0.26
CA PRO A 91 11.94 -18.92 0.60
C PRO A 91 13.36 -18.82 0.02
N LYS A 92 13.69 -17.64 -0.54
CA LYS A 92 15.01 -17.36 -1.14
C LYS A 92 16.17 -17.63 -0.18
N ALA A 93 15.98 -17.35 1.11
CA ALA A 93 16.94 -17.66 2.17
C ALA A 93 16.22 -17.97 3.49
N ARG A 94 16.71 -18.96 4.24
CA ARG A 94 16.28 -19.21 5.64
C ARG A 94 17.24 -18.58 6.66
N GLN A 95 18.43 -18.24 6.22
CA GLN A 95 19.45 -17.59 7.01
C GLN A 95 20.20 -16.60 6.12
N VAL A 96 20.35 -15.38 6.62
CA VAL A 96 21.03 -14.29 5.92
C VAL A 96 22.22 -13.87 6.74
N ARG A 97 23.36 -13.67 6.09
CA ARG A 97 24.52 -12.99 6.64
C ARG A 97 24.74 -11.71 5.88
N MET A 98 24.89 -10.60 6.59
CA MET A 98 25.31 -9.34 6.00
C MET A 98 26.71 -8.97 6.46
N VAL A 99 27.50 -8.41 5.56
CA VAL A 99 28.84 -7.89 5.84
C VAL A 99 28.91 -6.47 5.32
N VAL A 100 29.41 -5.55 6.15
CA VAL A 100 29.72 -4.17 5.76
C VAL A 100 31.24 -4.01 5.68
N PHE A 101 31.70 -3.44 4.57
CA PHE A 101 33.09 -3.21 4.23
C PHE A 101 33.40 -1.72 4.23
N ASP A 102 34.63 -1.38 4.60
CA ASP A 102 35.19 -0.06 4.36
C ASP A 102 35.61 0.14 2.88
N PRO A 103 36.07 1.34 2.48
CA PRO A 103 36.53 1.60 1.12
C PRO A 103 37.71 0.71 0.68
N GLU A 104 38.54 0.29 1.62
CA GLU A 104 39.68 -0.59 1.38
C GLU A 104 39.27 -2.07 1.23
N GLY A 105 38.00 -2.40 1.48
CA GLY A 105 37.45 -3.75 1.38
C GLY A 105 37.63 -4.60 2.65
N ALA A 106 38.05 -4.02 3.77
CA ALA A 106 38.11 -4.72 5.05
C ALA A 106 36.72 -4.84 5.68
N GLU A 107 36.42 -6.02 6.22
CA GLU A 107 35.17 -6.26 6.96
C GLU A 107 35.14 -5.42 8.24
N ARG A 108 34.14 -4.54 8.36
CA ARG A 108 33.94 -3.68 9.54
C ARG A 108 32.80 -4.16 10.42
N MET A 109 31.81 -4.82 9.84
CA MET A 109 30.68 -5.36 10.57
C MET A 109 30.18 -6.63 9.88
N THR A 110 29.73 -7.60 10.67
CA THR A 110 28.99 -8.76 10.19
C THR A 110 27.79 -8.99 11.09
N ALA A 111 26.62 -9.23 10.48
CA ALA A 111 25.43 -9.69 11.16
C ALA A 111 24.91 -10.97 10.54
N THR A 112 24.20 -11.78 11.31
CA THR A 112 23.58 -13.01 10.83
C THR A 112 22.25 -13.22 11.54
N ALA A 113 21.22 -13.55 10.76
CA ALA A 113 19.88 -13.79 11.24
C ALA A 113 19.29 -15.04 10.60
N ARG A 114 18.49 -15.75 11.37
CA ARG A 114 17.62 -16.80 10.85
C ARG A 114 16.25 -16.19 10.63
N LEU A 115 15.76 -16.27 9.39
CA LEU A 115 14.46 -15.71 9.02
C LEU A 115 13.36 -16.67 9.48
N SER A 116 12.30 -16.09 10.05
CA SER A 116 11.08 -16.80 10.43
C SER A 116 9.93 -16.28 9.58
N PHE A 117 9.35 -17.15 8.78
CA PHE A 117 8.24 -16.80 7.90
C PHE A 117 6.92 -17.13 8.57
N ARG A 118 6.02 -16.15 8.63
CA ARG A 118 4.68 -16.33 9.16
C ARG A 118 3.86 -17.21 8.22
N GLU A 119 3.13 -18.17 8.76
CA GLU A 119 2.21 -18.97 7.97
C GLU A 119 1.06 -18.10 7.43
N VAL A 120 0.76 -18.26 6.14
CA VAL A 120 -0.37 -17.59 5.49
C VAL A 120 -1.66 -18.29 5.89
N THR A 121 -2.59 -17.55 6.49
CA THR A 121 -3.88 -18.06 6.94
C THR A 121 -4.97 -17.89 5.89
N GLY A 122 -6.11 -18.57 6.07
CA GLY A 122 -7.29 -18.37 5.23
C GLY A 122 -7.84 -16.93 5.29
N LYS A 123 -7.63 -16.22 6.40
CA LYS A 123 -7.98 -14.79 6.51
C LYS A 123 -7.07 -13.94 5.62
N ASP A 124 -5.77 -14.18 5.64
CA ASP A 124 -4.82 -13.44 4.81
C ASP A 124 -5.16 -13.58 3.32
N LEU A 125 -5.53 -14.80 2.88
CA LEU A 125 -6.01 -15.03 1.51
C LEU A 125 -7.32 -14.30 1.19
N ALA A 126 -8.27 -14.28 2.12
CA ALA A 126 -9.53 -13.57 1.93
C ALA A 126 -9.33 -12.05 1.83
N ASP A 127 -8.46 -11.49 2.68
CA ASP A 127 -8.12 -10.07 2.67
C ASP A 127 -7.34 -9.71 1.41
N TYR A 128 -6.39 -10.54 0.97
CA TYR A 128 -5.64 -10.32 -0.25
C TYR A 128 -6.52 -10.40 -1.51
N ARG A 129 -7.47 -11.35 -1.58
CA ARG A 129 -8.47 -11.40 -2.66
C ARG A 129 -9.33 -10.13 -2.74
N LYS A 130 -9.72 -9.57 -1.60
CA LYS A 130 -10.47 -8.29 -1.57
C LYS A 130 -9.62 -7.14 -2.10
N GLN A 131 -8.33 -7.11 -1.74
CA GLN A 131 -7.41 -6.10 -2.25
C GLN A 131 -7.26 -6.22 -3.77
N LEU A 132 -7.02 -7.43 -4.31
CA LEU A 132 -6.93 -7.65 -5.75
C LEU A 132 -8.22 -7.24 -6.48
N ALA A 133 -9.40 -7.61 -5.95
CA ALA A 133 -10.68 -7.20 -6.52
C ALA A 133 -10.88 -5.68 -6.52
N LEU A 134 -10.44 -4.99 -5.46
CA LEU A 134 -10.48 -3.53 -5.38
C LEU A 134 -9.53 -2.89 -6.41
N TRP A 135 -8.34 -3.45 -6.57
CA TRP A 135 -7.35 -2.98 -7.55
C TRP A 135 -7.86 -3.16 -8.98
N GLU A 136 -8.44 -4.33 -9.28
CA GLU A 136 -9.06 -4.62 -10.56
C GLU A 136 -10.25 -3.68 -10.84
N LYS A 137 -11.13 -3.45 -9.85
CA LYS A 137 -12.23 -2.48 -9.95
C LYS A 137 -11.71 -1.08 -10.29
N ARG A 138 -10.71 -0.60 -9.55
CA ARG A 138 -10.09 0.72 -9.80
C ARG A 138 -9.45 0.80 -11.18
N GLU A 139 -8.73 -0.23 -11.61
CA GLU A 139 -8.11 -0.24 -12.94
C GLU A 139 -9.16 -0.28 -14.07
N ASN A 140 -10.24 -1.05 -13.90
CA ASN A 140 -11.37 -1.08 -14.82
C ASN A 140 -12.07 0.28 -14.91
N GLU A 141 -12.28 0.96 -13.78
CA GLU A 141 -12.86 2.32 -13.74
C GLU A 141 -11.95 3.33 -14.44
N ARG A 142 -10.64 3.28 -14.19
CA ARG A 142 -9.64 4.10 -14.91
C ARG A 142 -9.69 3.80 -16.41
N ARG A 143 -9.69 2.53 -16.82
CA ARG A 143 -9.75 2.12 -18.23
C ARG A 143 -11.01 2.64 -18.90
N ALA A 144 -12.17 2.45 -18.27
CA ALA A 144 -13.45 2.95 -18.77
C ALA A 144 -13.46 4.48 -18.91
N ARG A 145 -12.92 5.21 -17.93
CA ARG A 145 -12.81 6.67 -17.98
C ARG A 145 -11.92 7.14 -19.13
N ARG A 146 -10.73 6.56 -19.29
CA ARG A 146 -9.83 6.90 -20.40
C ARG A 146 -10.47 6.62 -21.76
N LEU A 147 -11.20 5.51 -21.90
CA LEU A 147 -11.94 5.19 -23.14
C LEU A 147 -13.04 6.23 -23.42
N ARG A 148 -13.81 6.65 -22.41
CA ARG A 148 -14.81 7.73 -22.57
C ARG A 148 -14.17 9.04 -23.01
N ALA A 149 -13.02 9.40 -22.45
CA ALA A 149 -12.30 10.61 -22.83
C ALA A 149 -11.82 10.57 -24.30
N VAL A 150 -11.30 9.42 -24.75
CA VAL A 150 -10.89 9.21 -26.16
C VAL A 150 -12.08 9.37 -27.12
N VAL A 151 -13.23 8.75 -26.80
CA VAL A 151 -14.46 8.86 -27.60
C VAL A 151 -14.95 10.32 -27.64
N ALA A 152 -14.98 11.01 -26.49
CA ALA A 152 -15.39 12.40 -26.41
C ALA A 152 -14.48 13.35 -27.21
N ALA A 153 -13.19 13.01 -27.31
CA ALA A 153 -12.22 13.73 -28.12
C ALA A 153 -12.30 13.39 -29.62
N GLY A 154 -13.22 12.52 -30.04
CA GLY A 154 -13.36 12.08 -31.43
C GLY A 154 -12.16 11.30 -31.98
N ARG A 155 -11.32 10.75 -31.09
CA ARG A 155 -10.14 9.96 -31.47
C ARG A 155 -10.54 8.50 -31.72
N PRO A 156 -9.85 7.79 -32.62
CA PRO A 156 -10.08 6.37 -32.82
C PRO A 156 -9.79 5.59 -31.53
N LEU A 157 -10.68 4.65 -31.21
CA LEU A 157 -10.45 3.71 -30.12
C LEU A 157 -9.26 2.79 -30.48
N PRO A 158 -8.41 2.44 -29.51
CA PRO A 158 -7.36 1.44 -29.72
C PRO A 158 -7.98 0.09 -30.12
N GLU A 159 -7.30 -0.65 -31.00
CA GLU A 159 -7.72 -1.99 -31.42
C GLU A 159 -7.34 -3.04 -30.36
N GLY A 160 -8.27 -3.92 -30.00
CA GLY A 160 -8.02 -5.00 -29.05
C GLY A 160 -7.96 -4.57 -27.58
N ASP A 161 -7.09 -5.22 -26.81
CA ASP A 161 -6.94 -4.97 -25.36
C ASP A 161 -5.99 -3.82 -25.00
N GLU A 162 -5.46 -3.10 -26.00
CA GLU A 162 -4.54 -2.00 -25.75
C GLU A 162 -5.22 -0.83 -25.04
N MET A 163 -4.61 -0.37 -23.94
CA MET A 163 -5.03 0.85 -23.28
C MET A 163 -4.70 2.07 -24.14
N PRO A 164 -5.62 3.04 -24.30
CA PRO A 164 -5.31 4.28 -24.99
C PRO A 164 -4.20 5.01 -24.24
N ARG A 165 -3.07 5.22 -24.92
CA ARG A 165 -1.94 5.97 -24.38
C ARG A 165 -2.29 7.45 -24.30
N LEU A 166 -2.75 7.88 -23.13
CA LEU A 166 -2.93 9.29 -22.77
C LEU A 166 -1.57 9.93 -22.46
N VAL A 167 -0.76 10.11 -23.50
CA VAL A 167 0.48 10.90 -23.40
C VAL A 167 0.13 12.32 -23.83
N PRO A 168 0.29 13.34 -22.96
CA PRO A 168 0.06 14.72 -23.36
C PRO A 168 0.98 15.06 -24.54
N ALA A 169 0.39 15.66 -25.57
CA ALA A 169 1.14 16.07 -26.76
C ALA A 169 2.12 17.21 -26.44
N ASP A 170 1.83 18.03 -25.42
CA ASP A 170 2.74 19.01 -24.86
C ASP A 170 3.45 18.47 -23.60
N PRO A 171 4.79 18.28 -23.63
CA PRO A 171 5.58 17.89 -22.46
C PRO A 171 5.41 18.80 -21.24
N ARG A 172 5.05 20.08 -21.41
CA ARG A 172 4.86 21.03 -20.31
C ARG A 172 3.64 20.72 -19.46
N LEU A 173 2.61 20.08 -20.05
CA LEU A 173 1.40 19.68 -19.33
C LEU A 173 1.59 18.42 -18.49
N ARG A 174 2.69 17.67 -18.69
CA ARG A 174 2.95 16.42 -17.96
C ARG A 174 2.97 16.63 -16.44
N GLY A 175 3.61 17.71 -15.97
CA GLY A 175 3.66 18.05 -14.55
C GLY A 175 2.26 18.33 -13.99
N LEU A 176 1.49 19.18 -14.65
CA LEU A 176 0.12 19.53 -14.25
C LEU A 176 -0.80 18.31 -14.21
N ILE A 177 -0.77 17.47 -15.25
CA ILE A 177 -1.59 16.24 -15.31
C ILE A 177 -1.24 15.29 -14.17
N SER A 178 0.05 15.15 -13.84
CA SER A 178 0.49 14.36 -12.68
C SER A 178 -0.06 14.93 -11.38
N THR A 179 0.02 16.25 -11.19
CA THR A 179 -0.52 16.92 -10.00
C THR A 179 -2.02 16.72 -9.86
N LEU A 180 -2.79 16.89 -10.93
CA LEU A 180 -4.25 16.69 -10.90
C LEU A 180 -4.63 15.24 -10.53
N ARG A 181 -3.87 14.25 -11.01
CA ARG A 181 -4.11 12.85 -10.64
C ARG A 181 -3.82 12.60 -9.18
N VAL A 182 -2.70 13.12 -8.67
CA VAL A 182 -2.37 13.05 -7.24
C VAL A 182 -3.46 13.74 -6.41
N GLU A 183 -3.92 14.91 -6.82
CA GLU A 183 -5.01 15.63 -6.14
C GLU A 183 -6.30 14.79 -6.07
N ALA A 184 -6.71 14.19 -7.19
CA ALA A 184 -7.89 13.31 -7.22
C ALA A 184 -7.73 12.08 -6.33
N ASP A 185 -6.53 11.49 -6.26
CA ASP A 185 -6.24 10.35 -5.40
C ASP A 185 -6.19 10.74 -3.92
N THR A 186 -5.59 11.88 -3.58
CA THR A 186 -5.61 12.43 -2.21
C THR A 186 -7.04 12.63 -1.71
N VAL A 187 -7.93 13.20 -2.53
CA VAL A 187 -9.36 13.38 -2.15
C VAL A 187 -10.02 12.04 -1.83
N ARG A 188 -9.71 10.97 -2.59
CA ARG A 188 -10.23 9.61 -2.33
C ARG A 188 -9.63 8.97 -1.09
N GLU A 189 -8.40 9.33 -0.72
CA GLU A 189 -7.72 8.83 0.47
C GLU A 189 -8.18 9.53 1.76
N GLU A 190 -8.65 10.78 1.66
CA GLU A 190 -9.16 11.56 2.80
C GLU A 190 -10.56 11.14 3.27
N ILE A 191 -11.32 10.46 2.41
CA ILE A 191 -12.72 10.09 2.65
C ILE A 191 -12.90 8.59 2.90
N TYR A 192 -14.03 8.23 3.50
CA TYR A 192 -14.42 6.82 3.63
C TYR A 192 -14.71 6.21 2.27
N ASP A 193 -14.54 4.89 2.16
CA ASP A 193 -14.99 4.17 0.97
C ASP A 193 -16.53 4.21 0.84
N LEU A 194 -17.01 4.43 -0.38
CA LEU A 194 -18.45 4.52 -0.66
C LEU A 194 -19.21 3.24 -0.29
N ASP A 195 -18.62 2.08 -0.57
CA ASP A 195 -19.27 0.80 -0.27
C ASP A 195 -19.28 0.56 1.24
N HIS A 196 -18.22 0.97 1.96
CA HIS A 196 -18.24 0.98 3.43
C HIS A 196 -19.38 1.83 4.00
N CYS A 197 -19.56 3.06 3.53
CA CYS A 197 -20.66 3.93 3.97
C CYS A 197 -22.04 3.30 3.70
N ARG A 198 -22.23 2.67 2.52
CA ARG A 198 -23.48 1.96 2.16
C ARG A 198 -23.73 0.76 3.07
N GLU A 199 -22.72 -0.05 3.33
CA GLU A 199 -22.82 -1.22 4.20
C GLU A 199 -23.20 -0.82 5.63
N GLN A 200 -22.56 0.22 6.18
CA GLN A 200 -22.86 0.70 7.53
C GLN A 200 -24.27 1.31 7.63
N LEU A 201 -24.72 2.02 6.59
CA LEU A 201 -26.09 2.52 6.51
C LEU A 201 -27.09 1.35 6.50
N ALA A 202 -26.89 0.37 5.61
CA ALA A 202 -27.76 -0.80 5.52
C ALA A 202 -27.77 -1.61 6.82
N LEU A 203 -26.64 -1.77 7.50
CA LEU A 203 -26.55 -2.42 8.80
C LEU A 203 -27.39 -1.68 9.84
N ALA A 204 -27.29 -0.36 9.91
CA ALA A 204 -28.05 0.45 10.86
C ALA A 204 -29.55 0.38 10.59
N GLU A 205 -29.97 0.49 9.33
CA GLU A 205 -31.37 0.38 8.90
C GLU A 205 -31.96 -0.99 9.23
N ASN A 206 -31.25 -2.06 8.89
CA ASN A 206 -31.67 -3.44 9.19
C ASN A 206 -31.79 -3.68 10.69
N THR A 207 -30.87 -3.15 11.49
CA THR A 207 -30.91 -3.25 12.96
C THR A 207 -32.13 -2.54 13.53
N VAL A 208 -32.43 -1.31 13.08
CA VAL A 208 -33.62 -0.57 13.52
C VAL A 208 -34.91 -1.26 13.05
N ALA A 209 -34.95 -1.76 11.83
CA ALA A 209 -36.10 -2.50 11.31
C ALA A 209 -36.37 -3.78 12.11
N ALA A 210 -35.32 -4.53 12.47
CA ALA A 210 -35.43 -5.71 13.32
C ALA A 210 -35.93 -5.34 14.73
N ALA A 211 -35.37 -4.29 15.35
CA ALA A 211 -35.79 -3.84 16.67
C ALA A 211 -37.24 -3.32 16.68
N ARG A 212 -37.70 -2.64 15.61
CA ARG A 212 -39.10 -2.23 15.45
C ARG A 212 -40.05 -3.43 15.38
N ARG A 213 -39.68 -4.48 14.65
CA ARG A 213 -40.46 -5.73 14.61
C ARG A 213 -40.52 -6.39 15.98
N ALA A 214 -39.38 -6.49 16.68
CA ALA A 214 -39.31 -7.05 18.02
C ALA A 214 -40.17 -6.27 19.03
N GLU A 215 -40.10 -4.93 19.01
CA GLU A 215 -40.95 -4.07 19.85
C GLU A 215 -42.45 -4.31 19.58
N GLN A 216 -42.85 -4.39 18.32
CA GLN A 216 -44.25 -4.65 17.94
C GLN A 216 -44.73 -6.02 18.44
N THR A 217 -43.93 -7.07 18.24
CA THR A 217 -44.24 -8.42 18.71
C THR A 217 -44.33 -8.49 20.23
N ALA A 218 -43.37 -7.88 20.94
CA ALA A 218 -43.36 -7.84 22.40
C ALA A 218 -44.60 -7.14 22.96
N ARG A 219 -44.98 -5.99 22.38
CA ARG A 219 -46.22 -5.28 22.73
C ARG A 219 -47.47 -6.10 22.47
N ALA A 220 -47.54 -6.81 21.35
CA ALA A 220 -48.67 -7.67 21.01
C ALA A 220 -48.82 -8.85 21.99
N ASN A 221 -47.70 -9.36 22.50
CA ASN A 221 -47.65 -10.47 23.46
C ASN A 221 -47.77 -10.02 24.93
N GLY A 222 -47.82 -8.70 25.20
CA GLY A 222 -47.87 -8.16 26.55
C GLY A 222 -46.54 -8.17 27.31
N ASP A 223 -45.42 -8.45 26.62
CA ASP A 223 -44.08 -8.40 27.22
C ASP A 223 -43.55 -6.96 27.20
N LEU A 224 -43.84 -6.22 28.27
CA LEU A 224 -43.45 -4.82 28.39
C LEU A 224 -41.94 -4.64 28.54
N ALA A 225 -41.23 -5.59 29.15
CA ALA A 225 -39.79 -5.50 29.39
C ALA A 225 -39.03 -5.62 28.06
N GLU A 226 -39.38 -6.59 27.23
CA GLU A 226 -38.79 -6.76 25.91
C GLU A 226 -39.15 -5.59 24.98
N ALA A 227 -40.37 -5.06 25.07
CA ALA A 227 -40.76 -3.87 24.30
C ALA A 227 -39.91 -2.63 24.65
N VAL A 228 -39.63 -2.39 25.94
CA VAL A 228 -38.76 -1.29 26.39
C VAL A 228 -37.32 -1.51 25.94
N HIS A 229 -36.82 -2.75 26.03
CA HIS A 229 -35.48 -3.11 25.58
C HIS A 229 -35.31 -2.89 24.06
N ALA A 230 -36.25 -3.37 23.25
CA ALA A 230 -36.27 -3.16 21.80
C ALA A 230 -36.36 -1.65 21.45
N ARG A 231 -37.16 -0.87 22.19
CA ARG A 231 -37.23 0.58 22.02
C ARG A 231 -35.90 1.27 22.29
N ALA A 232 -35.19 0.90 23.35
CA ALA A 232 -33.87 1.44 23.64
C ALA A 232 -32.85 1.14 22.51
N TYR A 233 -32.97 -0.02 21.86
CA TYR A 233 -32.17 -0.32 20.65
C TYR A 233 -32.52 0.60 19.48
N ILE A 234 -33.82 0.85 19.22
CA ILE A 234 -34.26 1.79 18.17
C ILE A 234 -33.69 3.18 18.44
N ASP A 235 -33.82 3.69 19.66
CA ASP A 235 -33.41 5.05 20.01
C ASP A 235 -31.88 5.22 19.90
N ARG A 236 -31.10 4.20 20.26
CA ARG A 236 -29.64 4.22 20.14
C ARG A 236 -29.15 4.14 18.69
N TRP A 237 -29.83 3.38 17.84
CA TRP A 237 -29.38 3.11 16.47
C TRP A 237 -29.94 4.07 15.42
N THR A 238 -31.11 4.68 15.67
CA THR A 238 -31.72 5.64 14.73
C THR A 238 -30.80 6.82 14.39
N PRO A 239 -30.10 7.45 15.35
CA PRO A 239 -29.14 8.52 15.02
C PRO A 239 -27.97 8.06 14.13
N ARG A 240 -27.62 6.76 14.16
CA ARG A 240 -26.55 6.22 13.30
C ARG A 240 -26.98 6.14 11.84
N ILE A 241 -28.26 5.92 11.55
CA ILE A 241 -28.80 5.96 10.18
C ILE A 241 -28.57 7.36 9.59
N GLY A 242 -28.98 8.41 10.29
CA GLY A 242 -28.79 9.79 9.84
C GLY A 242 -27.32 10.13 9.62
N ARG A 243 -26.44 9.72 10.56
CA ARG A 243 -24.99 9.94 10.43
C ARG A 243 -24.41 9.26 9.19
N TRP A 244 -24.72 7.99 8.96
CA TRP A 244 -24.20 7.26 7.80
C TRP A 244 -24.79 7.72 6.49
N ALA A 245 -26.05 8.16 6.47
CA ALA A 245 -26.66 8.80 5.30
C ALA A 245 -25.93 10.10 4.93
N SER A 246 -25.68 10.99 5.89
CA SER A 246 -24.93 12.23 5.64
C SER A 246 -23.48 11.97 5.24
N LEU A 247 -22.82 10.98 5.85
CA LEU A 247 -21.47 10.57 5.43
C LEU A 247 -21.46 10.02 4.01
N LEU A 248 -22.46 9.23 3.63
CA LEU A 248 -22.59 8.71 2.27
C LEU A 248 -22.78 9.84 1.25
N GLU A 249 -23.59 10.85 1.56
CA GLU A 249 -23.76 12.04 0.72
C GLU A 249 -22.44 12.79 0.53
N LEU A 250 -21.76 13.14 1.62
CA LEU A 250 -20.46 13.83 1.59
C LEU A 250 -19.39 13.04 0.83
N THR A 251 -19.35 11.73 1.07
CA THR A 251 -18.41 10.84 0.39
C THR A 251 -18.72 10.81 -1.10
N THR A 252 -20.00 10.72 -1.48
CA THR A 252 -20.41 10.73 -2.90
C THR A 252 -19.99 12.03 -3.58
N GLU A 253 -20.21 13.18 -2.94
CA GLU A 253 -19.76 14.48 -3.43
C GLU A 253 -18.26 14.52 -3.67
N ALA A 254 -17.46 14.12 -2.69
CA ALA A 254 -16.00 14.11 -2.81
C ALA A 254 -15.50 13.15 -3.92
N TYR A 255 -16.14 11.98 -4.10
CA TYR A 255 -15.83 11.09 -5.23
C TYR A 255 -16.21 11.70 -6.59
N MET A 256 -17.29 12.50 -6.67
CA MET A 256 -17.64 13.24 -7.88
C MET A 256 -16.62 14.35 -8.18
N ASP A 257 -16.16 15.06 -7.17
CA ASP A 257 -15.13 16.10 -7.33
C ASP A 257 -13.81 15.50 -7.81
N ALA A 258 -13.36 14.41 -7.19
CA ALA A 258 -12.18 13.67 -7.63
C ALA A 258 -12.33 13.16 -9.07
N ALA A 259 -13.53 12.73 -9.47
CA ALA A 259 -13.81 12.31 -10.84
C ALA A 259 -13.73 13.50 -11.82
N ALA A 260 -14.22 14.69 -11.45
CA ALA A 260 -14.12 15.89 -12.27
C ALA A 260 -12.67 16.36 -12.48
N VAL A 261 -11.82 16.25 -11.45
CA VAL A 261 -10.38 16.52 -11.54
C VAL A 261 -9.69 15.53 -12.49
N ASP A 262 -10.02 14.24 -12.40
CA ASP A 262 -9.53 13.23 -13.32
C ASP A 262 -9.97 13.48 -14.77
N ASP A 263 -11.23 13.86 -14.99
CA ASP A 263 -11.76 14.20 -16.32
C ASP A 263 -11.06 15.43 -16.91
N LEU A 264 -10.65 16.40 -16.08
CA LEU A 264 -9.82 17.52 -16.51
C LEU A 264 -8.42 17.04 -16.93
N ALA A 265 -7.78 16.18 -16.13
CA ALA A 265 -6.47 15.62 -16.44
C ALA A 265 -6.48 14.80 -17.75
N ASP A 266 -7.53 14.01 -17.97
CA ASP A 266 -7.71 13.22 -19.18
C ASP A 266 -7.97 14.10 -20.41
N ARG A 267 -8.77 15.18 -20.28
CA ARG A 267 -8.94 16.17 -21.36
C ARG A 267 -7.62 16.85 -21.75
N LEU A 268 -6.84 17.30 -20.77
CA LEU A 268 -5.52 17.93 -21.01
C LEU A 268 -4.55 16.94 -21.67
N SER A 269 -4.61 15.67 -21.30
CA SER A 269 -3.79 14.61 -21.92
C SER A 269 -4.13 14.37 -23.40
N LEU A 270 -5.32 14.77 -23.83
CA LEU A 270 -5.83 14.59 -25.20
C LEU A 270 -5.75 15.85 -26.05
N GLN A 271 -5.34 16.99 -25.49
CA GLN A 271 -5.17 18.22 -26.27
C GLN A 271 -4.02 18.07 -27.29
N PRO A 272 -4.19 18.55 -28.53
CA PRO A 272 -3.09 18.65 -29.48
C PRO A 272 -2.04 19.66 -28.97
N PRO A 273 -0.77 19.56 -29.44
CA PRO A 273 0.23 20.54 -29.07
C PRO A 273 -0.22 21.92 -29.59
N ILE A 274 -0.06 22.95 -28.76
CA ILE A 274 -0.33 24.33 -29.17
C ILE A 274 0.86 24.75 -30.03
N ASP A 275 0.67 24.82 -31.34
CA ASP A 275 1.65 25.39 -32.26
C ASP A 275 1.80 26.89 -31.93
N ASN A 276 3.00 27.29 -31.51
CA ASN A 276 3.42 28.70 -31.42
C ASN A 276 4.23 29.07 -32.66
#